data_AF-A0A839XSK2-F1
#
_entry.id   AF-A0A839XSK2-F1
#
_cell.length_a   1.000
_cell.length_b   1.000
_cell.length_c   1.000
_cell.angle_alpha   90.00
_cell.angle_beta   90.00
_cell.angle_gamma   90.00
#
_symmetry.space_group_name_H-M   'P 1'
#
loop_
_entity.id
_entity.type
_entity.pdbx_description
1 polymer ?
#
loop_
_entity_poly.entity_id
_entity_poly.type
_entity_poly.pdbx_seq_one_letter_code
_entity_poly.pdbx_strand_id
1 'polypeptide(L)' 'MTAAPRHSSTFIFEVGALDDDFHRINDGVAQRTRQIPGFFGEEAWHNEDTGLHAEVYYWTDMDALRQLVGMAPRLAKPR' A
#
# COMPACT_ATOMS: atom_id res chain seq x y z
N MET A 1 -20.95 5.80 15.08
CA MET A 1 -20.54 6.32 13.75
C MET A 1 -19.11 5.90 13.53
N THR A 2 -18.84 4.97 12.61
CA THR A 2 -17.49 4.72 12.12
C THR A 2 -17.05 5.98 11.36
N ALA A 3 -15.93 6.58 11.76
CA ALA A 3 -15.40 7.76 11.08
C ALA A 3 -15.05 7.39 9.63
N ALA A 4 -15.33 8.27 8.67
CA ALA A 4 -14.88 8.08 7.30
C ALA A 4 -13.35 8.29 7.20
N PRO A 5 -12.64 7.58 6.29
CA PRO A 5 -11.23 7.85 6.05
C PRO A 5 -11.07 9.27 5.49
N ARG A 6 -10.04 9.98 5.93
CA ARG A 6 -9.76 11.38 5.51
C ARG A 6 -8.65 11.46 4.47
N HIS A 7 -7.79 10.45 4.40
CA HIS A 7 -6.67 10.41 3.47
C HIS A 7 -6.54 9.02 2.85
N SER A 8 -6.03 8.97 1.63
CA SER A 8 -5.62 7.74 0.97
C SER A 8 -4.20 7.87 0.42
N SER A 9 -3.51 6.73 0.32
CA SER A 9 -2.22 6.60 -0.36
C SER A 9 -2.26 5.42 -1.30
N THR A 10 -1.87 5.63 -2.55
CA THR A 10 -1.88 4.60 -3.58
C THR A 10 -0.46 4.33 -4.07
N PHE A 11 -0.07 3.07 -4.08
CA PHE A 11 1.18 2.59 -4.68
C PHE A 11 0.81 1.83 -5.96
N ILE A 12 1.41 2.21 -7.08
CA ILE A 12 1.15 1.59 -8.39
C ILE A 12 2.42 0.89 -8.86
N PHE A 13 2.26 -0.35 -9.27
CA PHE A 13 3.32 -1.23 -9.72
C PHE A 13 3.00 -1.71 -11.15
N GLU A 14 4.02 -1.69 -12.01
CA GLU A 14 3.99 -2.38 -13.30
C GLU A 14 4.66 -3.75 -13.08
N VAL A 15 3.86 -4.73 -12.69
CA VAL A 15 4.31 -6.08 -12.33
C VAL A 15 3.79 -7.01 -13.42
N GLY A 16 4.69 -7.44 -14.32
CA GLY A 16 4.31 -8.38 -15.38
C GLY A 16 3.67 -9.65 -14.82
N ALA A 17 4.16 -10.16 -13.69
CA ALA A 17 3.52 -11.18 -12.87
C ALA A 17 3.59 -10.79 -11.39
N LEU A 18 2.52 -11.08 -10.64
CA LEU A 18 2.50 -11.00 -9.18
C LEU A 18 3.17 -12.25 -8.61
N ASP A 19 4.49 -12.33 -8.74
CA ASP A 19 5.28 -13.48 -8.29
C ASP A 19 5.46 -13.53 -6.76
N ASP A 20 6.01 -14.63 -6.28
CA ASP A 20 6.23 -14.86 -4.84
C ASP A 20 7.11 -13.78 -4.19
N ASP A 21 8.02 -13.18 -4.95
CA ASP A 21 8.90 -12.11 -4.45
C ASP A 21 8.13 -10.81 -4.27
N PHE A 22 7.24 -10.47 -5.20
CA PHE A 22 6.30 -9.37 -5.03
C PHE A 22 5.43 -9.59 -3.79
N HIS A 23 4.77 -10.74 -3.68
CA HIS A 23 3.91 -11.03 -2.52
C HIS A 23 4.67 -10.96 -1.20
N ARG A 24 5.88 -11.53 -1.13
CA ARG A 24 6.71 -11.48 0.07
C ARG A 24 7.04 -10.05 0.51
N ILE A 25 7.37 -9.16 -0.43
CA ILE A 25 7.67 -7.75 -0.13
C ILE A 25 6.39 -7.01 0.24
N ASN A 26 5.33 -7.18 -0.54
CA ASN A 26 4.06 -6.51 -0.37
C ASN A 26 3.42 -6.85 0.98
N ASP A 27 3.36 -8.14 1.34
CA ASP A 27 2.83 -8.62 2.61
C ASP A 27 3.59 -8.03 3.81
N GLY A 28 4.91 -7.87 3.67
CA GLY A 28 5.73 -7.22 4.69
C GLY A 28 5.41 -5.72 4.87
N VAL A 29 5.02 -5.04 3.79
CA VAL A 29 4.56 -3.63 3.87
C VAL A 29 3.15 -3.57 4.46
N ALA A 30 2.23 -4.42 4.00
CA ALA A 30 0.86 -4.48 4.50
C ALA A 30 0.83 -4.80 6.00
N GLN A 31 1.64 -5.77 6.46
CA GLN A 31 1.72 -6.12 7.88
C GLN A 31 2.16 -4.93 8.73
N ARG A 32 3.16 -4.16 8.30
CA ARG A 32 3.61 -2.96 9.03
C ARG A 32 2.57 -1.85 9.00
N THR A 33 1.93 -1.64 7.85
CA THR A 33 0.86 -0.64 7.66
C THR A 33 -0.29 -0.85 8.63
N ARG A 34 -0.75 -2.10 8.77
CA ARG A 34 -1.84 -2.47 9.69
C ARG A 34 -1.53 -2.21 11.17
N GLN A 35 -0.25 -2.03 11.54
CA GLN A 35 0.16 -1.71 12.92
C GLN A 35 0.22 -0.21 13.20
N ILE A 36 0.08 0.65 12.18
CA ILE A 36 0.17 2.10 12.36
C ILE A 36 -1.14 2.61 12.98
N PRO A 37 -1.11 3.27 14.14
CA PRO A 37 -2.28 3.94 14.68
C PRO A 37 -2.83 4.94 13.66
N GLY A 38 -4.11 4.80 13.31
CA GLY A 38 -4.76 5.60 12.29
C GLY A 38 -4.87 4.94 10.91
N PHE A 39 -4.38 3.71 10.76
CA PHE A 39 -4.76 2.83 9.64
C PHE A 39 -6.26 2.55 9.68
N PHE A 40 -6.95 2.77 8.56
CA PHE A 40 -8.39 2.61 8.44
C PHE A 40 -8.79 1.36 7.65
N GLY A 41 -8.02 1.00 6.63
CA GLY A 41 -8.31 -0.13 5.75
C GLY A 41 -7.45 -0.10 4.49
N GLU A 42 -7.57 -1.15 3.68
CA GLU A 42 -6.81 -1.29 2.44
C GLU A 42 -7.66 -1.95 1.34
N GLU A 43 -7.32 -1.66 0.09
CA GLU A 43 -7.88 -2.26 -1.12
C GLU A 43 -6.75 -2.55 -2.11
N ALA A 44 -6.90 -3.62 -2.90
CA ALA A 44 -5.98 -3.96 -3.97
C ALA A 44 -6.72 -4.03 -5.30
N TRP A 45 -6.10 -3.48 -6.35
CA TRP A 45 -6.62 -3.48 -7.72
C TRP A 45 -5.57 -4.07 -8.66
N HIS A 46 -5.99 -5.01 -9.52
CA HIS A 46 -5.14 -5.59 -10.54
C HIS A 46 -5.82 -5.54 -11.90
N ASN A 47 -5.05 -5.18 -12.93
CA ASN A 47 -5.45 -5.24 -14.32
C ASN A 47 -4.60 -6.29 -15.04
N GLU A 48 -5.20 -7.44 -15.29
CA GLU A 48 -4.55 -8.60 -15.92
C GLU A 48 -4.08 -8.31 -17.36
N ASP A 49 -4.78 -7.44 -18.09
CA ASP A 49 -4.45 -7.09 -19.49
C ASP A 49 -3.16 -6.25 -19.59
N THR A 50 -2.86 -5.47 -18.55
CA THR A 50 -1.75 -4.50 -18.54
C THR A 50 -0.65 -4.83 -17.55
N GLY A 51 -0.88 -5.77 -16.62
CA GLY A 51 0.03 -6.06 -15.51
C GLY A 51 0.11 -4.93 -14.47
N LEU A 52 -0.83 -3.98 -14.49
CA LEU A 52 -0.87 -2.92 -13.48
C LEU A 52 -1.47 -3.47 -12.19
N HIS A 53 -0.78 -3.24 -11.08
CA HIS A 53 -1.26 -3.54 -9.73
C HIS A 53 -1.22 -2.27 -8.88
N ALA A 54 -2.23 -2.07 -8.05
CA ALA A 54 -2.31 -0.94 -7.13
C ALA A 54 -2.70 -1.40 -5.73
N GLU A 55 -1.95 -0.93 -4.75
CA GLU A 55 -2.29 -1.05 -3.32
C GLU A 55 -2.78 0.30 -2.83
N VAL A 56 -3.97 0.33 -2.23
CA VAL A 56 -4.61 1.53 -1.70
C VAL A 56 -4.74 1.38 -0.19
N TYR A 57 -4.21 2.34 0.57
CA TYR A 57 -4.34 2.38 2.02
C TYR A 57 -5.09 3.62 2.46
N TYR A 58 -6.01 3.45 3.41
CA TYR A 58 -6.85 4.50 3.97
C TYR A 58 -6.42 4.88 5.37
N TRP A 59 -6.54 6.18 5.69
CA TRP A 59 -6.04 6.73 6.94
C TRP A 59 -7.05 7.67 7.60
N THR A 60 -7.05 7.67 8.93
CA THR A 60 -7.85 8.59 9.74
C THR A 60 -7.24 9.98 9.85
N ASP A 61 -5.93 10.13 9.64
CA ASP A 61 -5.18 11.38 9.76
C ASP A 61 -3.85 11.36 8.96
N MET A 62 -3.27 12.54 8.77
CA MET A 62 -2.03 12.73 8.00
C MET A 62 -0.77 12.20 8.69
N ASP A 63 -0.75 12.09 10.01
CA ASP A 63 0.46 11.68 10.74
C ASP A 63 0.64 10.16 10.63
N ALA A 64 -0.44 9.39 10.61
CA ALA A 64 -0.42 7.98 10.26
C ALA A 64 0.16 7.73 8.85
N LEU A 65 -0.30 8.50 7.85
CA LEU A 65 0.25 8.41 6.48
C LEU A 65 1.75 8.77 6.44
N ARG A 66 2.17 9.82 7.15
CA ARG A 66 3.59 10.20 7.21
C ARG A 66 4.45 9.12 7.83
N GLN A 67 3.94 8.40 8.83
CA GLN A 67 4.64 7.24 9.40
C GLN A 67 4.86 6.15 8.35
N LEU A 68 3.83 5.82 7.53
CA LEU A 68 4.01 4.86 6.44
C LEU A 68 5.10 5.32 5.46
N VAL A 69 5.05 6.57 4.99
CA VAL A 69 6.02 7.10 4.04
C VAL A 69 7.44 7.10 4.61
N GLY A 70 7.60 7.34 5.91
CA GLY A 70 8.89 7.23 6.60
C GLY A 70 9.39 5.80 6.80
N MET A 71 8.49 4.82 6.87
CA MET A 71 8.80 3.39 7.03
C MET A 71 9.05 2.68 5.70
N ALA A 72 8.50 3.18 4.59
CA ALA A 72 8.61 2.55 3.29
C ALA A 72 10.10 2.48 2.88
N PRO A 73 10.69 1.27 2.78
CA PRO A 73 11.94 1.12 2.05
C PRO A 73 11.70 1.57 0.61
N ARG A 74 12.74 1.99 -0.13
CA ARG A 74 12.58 2.28 -1.57
C ARG A 74 11.96 1.06 -2.28
N LEU A 75 10.65 1.10 -2.52
CA LEU A 75 9.89 0.01 -3.15
C LEU A 75 10.12 -0.06 -4.67
N ALA A 76 10.72 0.98 -5.24
CA ALA A 76 11.07 1.03 -6.65
C ALA A 76 12.48 0.47 -6.88
N LYS A 77 12.59 -0.64 -7.61
CA LYS A 77 13.82 -0.95 -8.35
C LYS A 77 13.96 0.12 -9.45
N PRO A 78 15.09 0.84 -9.54
CA PRO A 78 15.33 1.73 -10.68
C PRO A 78 15.37 0.89 -11.96
N ARG A 79 14.77 1.43 -13.04
CA ARG A 79 14.94 0.91 -14.40
C ARG A 79 16.40 0.97 -14.82
#